data_AF-B8MV20-F1
#
_entry.id   AF-B8MV20-F1
#
_cell.length_a   1.000
_cell.length_b   1.000
_cell.length_c   1.000
_cell.angle_alpha   90.00
_cell.angle_beta   90.00
_cell.angle_gamma   90.00
#
_symmetry.space_group_name_H-M   'P 1'
#
loop_
_entity.id
_entity.type
_entity.pdbx_description
1 polymer ?
#
loop_
_entity_poly.entity_id
_entity_poly.type
_entity_poly.pdbx_seq_one_letter_code
_entity_poly.pdbx_strand_id
1 'polypeptide(L)'
;MGVLTSFRQVARPYSLRYGAAKALDNSGSVSDALRNLIMHHADTRTFLKYYLSRRIDKDVAGIIRGLDPQEEMMRAACRMSRTIDPNRPQELTTAQSSSVNQLPEIQDLIRRRDHLGRRLGRPLSQHKGTVKYDLYQQLTKELGSARRRARDALLKEIQNQYDQEQPMLEVQRQLSGVKLSESVSHRLYQSEEIPLPQKRLSAALLTLPRPTLEGEMLRRTEAIDAIAAYCLFEEGDTCRIAHDKRQYSVHGPIDVTHKLSHPEVETKDQGISPQESKLHEAIRAVSMDSRSRNRKEKVQRPLLCFLCVGNPNLDIVKRTQTFKAHGDVTKHIKRKHLKHIVEGNVVSCGVCGQTFLRKMELQRHASDAHSTVT
;
A
#
# COMPACT_ATOMS: atom_id res chain seq x y z
N MET A 1 11.90 -4.60 12.37
CA MET A 1 13.21 -4.65 11.64
C MET A 1 13.57 -3.34 10.98
N GLY A 2 12.91 -2.92 9.89
CA GLY A 2 13.28 -1.70 9.13
C GLY A 2 13.66 -0.48 9.97
N VAL A 3 12.76 -0.08 10.85
CA VAL A 3 12.91 1.07 11.77
C VAL A 3 13.92 0.78 12.89
N LEU A 4 13.86 -0.42 13.49
CA LEU A 4 14.79 -0.84 14.56
C LEU A 4 16.25 -0.82 14.12
N THR A 5 16.52 -1.08 12.85
CA THR A 5 17.87 -1.13 12.27
C THR A 5 18.28 0.18 11.60
N SER A 6 17.56 1.28 11.84
CA SER A 6 17.81 2.60 11.23
C SER A 6 17.86 2.62 9.70
N PHE A 7 17.18 1.70 9.00
CA PHE A 7 17.14 1.79 7.54
C PHE A 7 16.34 3.02 7.13
N ARG A 8 16.86 3.78 6.16
CA ARG A 8 16.13 4.89 5.54
C ARG A 8 14.79 4.44 4.92
N GLN A 9 14.70 3.19 4.46
CA GLN A 9 13.47 2.61 3.92
C GLN A 9 12.89 1.56 4.88
N VAL A 10 11.57 1.58 5.02
CA VAL A 10 10.85 0.55 5.77
C VAL A 10 11.00 -0.80 5.07
N ALA A 11 11.65 -1.76 5.74
CA ALA A 11 11.72 -3.14 5.28
C ALA A 11 10.32 -3.77 5.33
N ARG A 12 9.76 -4.09 4.16
CA ARG A 12 8.48 -4.80 4.01
C ARG A 12 8.76 -6.25 3.61
N PRO A 13 7.80 -7.18 3.75
CA PRO A 13 7.96 -8.54 3.23
C PRO A 13 8.34 -8.57 1.74
N TYR A 14 7.80 -7.61 0.97
CA TYR A 14 8.18 -7.39 -0.42
C TYR A 14 9.68 -7.14 -0.61
N SER A 15 10.32 -6.38 0.29
CA SER A 15 11.76 -6.08 0.24
C SER A 15 12.61 -7.35 0.37
N LEU A 16 12.19 -8.31 1.19
CA LEU A 16 12.88 -9.59 1.35
C LEU A 16 12.75 -10.44 0.08
N ARG A 17 11.52 -10.54 -0.46
CA ARG A 17 11.27 -11.24 -1.73
C ARG A 17 12.03 -10.59 -2.89
N TYR A 18 12.14 -9.27 -2.89
CA TYR A 18 12.95 -8.51 -3.85
C TYR A 18 14.43 -8.88 -3.79
N GLY A 19 15.01 -8.86 -2.58
CA GLY A 19 16.42 -9.25 -2.37
C GLY A 19 16.68 -10.71 -2.77
N ALA A 20 15.80 -11.63 -2.38
CA ALA A 20 15.92 -13.04 -2.73
C ALA A 20 15.82 -13.27 -4.26
N ALA A 21 14.85 -12.64 -4.91
CA ALA A 21 14.68 -12.75 -6.37
C ALA A 21 15.92 -12.24 -7.11
N LYS A 22 16.52 -11.14 -6.63
CA LYS A 22 17.77 -10.61 -7.17
C LYS A 22 18.94 -11.58 -6.94
N ALA A 23 19.03 -12.20 -5.78
CA ALA A 23 20.08 -13.18 -5.49
C ALA A 23 19.98 -14.42 -6.40
N LEU A 24 18.76 -14.91 -6.65
CA LEU A 24 18.51 -16.00 -7.61
C LEU A 24 18.97 -15.61 -9.01
N ASP A 25 18.58 -14.42 -9.48
CA ASP A 25 18.95 -13.88 -10.78
C ASP A 25 20.47 -13.75 -10.97
N ASN A 26 21.16 -13.25 -9.94
CA ASN A 26 22.61 -13.04 -9.97
C ASN A 26 23.43 -14.32 -9.79
N SER A 27 22.82 -15.45 -9.38
CA SER A 27 23.57 -16.66 -9.01
C SER A 27 24.20 -17.39 -10.19
N GLY A 28 23.72 -17.15 -11.42
CA GLY A 28 24.09 -17.91 -12.62
C GLY A 28 23.56 -19.35 -12.65
N SER A 29 23.29 -19.94 -11.49
CA SER A 29 22.78 -21.31 -11.33
C SER A 29 21.27 -21.47 -11.52
N VAL A 30 20.53 -20.36 -11.54
CA VAL A 30 19.06 -20.37 -11.63
C VAL A 30 18.64 -19.74 -12.96
N SER A 31 18.01 -20.51 -13.83
CA SER A 31 17.47 -20.01 -15.09
C SER A 31 16.28 -19.08 -14.87
N ASP A 32 15.98 -18.21 -15.83
CA ASP A 32 14.81 -17.32 -15.80
C ASP A 32 13.50 -18.07 -15.55
N ALA A 33 13.33 -19.25 -16.16
CA ALA A 33 12.16 -20.10 -15.98
C ALA A 33 12.05 -20.65 -14.56
N LEU A 34 13.16 -21.14 -13.99
CA LEU A 34 13.20 -21.64 -12.62
C LEU A 34 13.00 -20.51 -11.59
N ARG A 35 13.62 -19.34 -11.82
CA ARG A 35 13.39 -18.14 -11.01
C ARG A 35 11.91 -17.77 -11.00
N ASN A 36 11.25 -17.79 -12.15
CA ASN A 36 9.81 -17.51 -12.25
C ASN A 36 8.95 -18.55 -11.54
N LEU A 37 9.32 -19.84 -11.62
CA LEU A 37 8.64 -20.90 -10.88
C LEU A 37 8.74 -20.68 -9.36
N ILE A 38 9.95 -20.46 -8.84
CA ILE A 38 10.20 -20.16 -7.42
C ILE A 38 9.41 -18.93 -6.97
N MET A 39 9.39 -17.91 -7.84
CA MET A 39 8.70 -16.66 -7.57
C MET A 39 7.21 -16.70 -7.92
N HIS A 40 6.65 -17.83 -8.34
CA HIS A 40 5.26 -17.95 -8.80
C HIS A 40 4.85 -16.86 -9.80
N HIS A 41 5.73 -16.52 -10.73
CA HIS A 41 5.45 -15.60 -11.83
C HIS A 41 5.08 -16.40 -13.09
N ALA A 42 3.95 -16.08 -13.70
CA ALA A 42 3.57 -16.66 -14.99
C ALA A 42 4.41 -16.11 -16.16
N ASP A 43 4.98 -14.91 -16.02
CA ASP A 43 5.74 -14.22 -17.05
C ASP A 43 6.95 -13.50 -16.43
N THR A 44 8.13 -13.66 -17.05
CA THR A 44 9.38 -12.95 -16.73
C THR A 44 9.20 -11.44 -16.67
N ARG A 45 8.28 -10.86 -17.47
CA ARG A 45 7.98 -9.42 -17.42
C ARG A 45 7.59 -8.95 -16.02
N THR A 46 6.97 -9.82 -15.22
CA THR A 46 6.66 -9.53 -13.81
C THR A 46 7.93 -9.31 -13.00
N PHE A 47 8.93 -10.18 -13.17
CA PHE A 47 10.22 -10.03 -12.54
C PHE A 47 10.92 -8.74 -13.02
N LEU A 48 11.05 -8.54 -14.33
CA LEU A 48 11.74 -7.37 -14.90
C LEU A 48 11.11 -6.04 -14.45
N LYS A 49 9.79 -6.00 -14.31
CA LYS A 49 9.06 -4.78 -13.93
C LYS A 49 9.15 -4.49 -12.43
N TYR A 50 8.99 -5.52 -11.59
CA TYR A 50 8.75 -5.34 -10.16
C TYR A 50 9.95 -5.75 -9.28
N TYR A 51 10.75 -6.72 -9.71
CA TYR A 51 11.79 -7.36 -8.90
C TYR A 51 13.23 -7.08 -9.38
N LEU A 52 13.42 -6.71 -10.64
CA LEU A 52 14.74 -6.33 -11.13
C LEU A 52 15.22 -5.01 -10.50
N SER A 53 16.46 -5.02 -10.04
CA SER A 53 17.15 -3.86 -9.47
C SER A 53 17.26 -2.72 -10.47
N ARG A 54 16.80 -1.52 -10.09
CA ARG A 54 17.10 -0.29 -10.82
C ARG A 54 18.47 0.29 -10.49
N ARG A 55 19.08 -0.14 -9.37
CA ARG A 55 20.47 0.15 -9.04
C ARG A 55 21.37 -0.83 -9.77
N ILE A 56 22.33 -0.31 -10.51
CA ILE A 56 23.37 -1.09 -11.18
C ILE A 56 24.41 -1.45 -10.11
N ASP A 57 24.44 -2.72 -9.71
CA ASP A 57 25.38 -3.29 -8.74
C ASP A 57 26.51 -4.07 -9.41
N LYS A 58 26.82 -3.74 -10.66
CA LYS A 58 27.92 -4.31 -11.44
C LYS A 58 28.94 -3.22 -11.74
N ASP A 59 30.21 -3.59 -11.73
CA ASP A 59 31.31 -2.69 -12.08
C ASP A 59 31.37 -2.55 -13.62
N VAL A 60 30.51 -1.69 -14.14
CA VAL A 60 30.39 -1.45 -15.59
C VAL A 60 31.71 -0.96 -16.17
N ALA A 61 32.47 -0.14 -15.44
CA ALA A 61 33.73 0.38 -15.91
C ALA A 61 34.80 -0.72 -16.01
N GLY A 62 34.91 -1.58 -15.00
CA GLY A 62 35.77 -2.76 -15.02
C GLY A 62 35.43 -3.69 -16.18
N ILE A 63 34.14 -4.02 -16.33
CA ILE A 63 33.63 -4.88 -17.41
C ILE A 63 33.97 -4.31 -18.79
N ILE A 64 33.67 -3.04 -19.05
CA ILE A 64 33.93 -2.40 -20.36
C ILE A 64 35.42 -2.39 -20.69
N ARG A 65 36.28 -2.24 -19.69
CA ARG A 65 37.74 -2.21 -19.86
C ARG A 65 38.38 -3.60 -19.88
N GLY A 66 37.61 -4.67 -19.71
CA GLY A 66 38.13 -6.03 -19.60
C GLY A 66 38.96 -6.26 -18.34
N LEU A 67 38.74 -5.45 -17.30
CA LEU A 67 39.35 -5.63 -15.98
C LEU A 67 38.50 -6.59 -15.12
N ASP A 68 39.11 -7.16 -14.10
CA ASP A 68 38.39 -7.95 -13.10
C ASP A 68 37.37 -7.06 -12.35
N PRO A 69 36.05 -7.33 -12.46
CA PRO A 69 35.04 -6.46 -11.87
C PRO A 69 35.06 -6.49 -10.34
N GLN A 70 34.96 -5.32 -9.70
CA GLN A 70 34.91 -5.22 -8.23
C GLN A 70 33.53 -5.59 -7.66
N GLU A 71 33.10 -6.85 -7.83
CA GLU A 71 31.73 -7.29 -7.54
C GLU A 71 31.31 -7.08 -6.07
N GLU A 72 32.17 -7.43 -5.11
CA GLU A 72 31.82 -7.32 -3.69
C GLU A 72 31.71 -5.85 -3.26
N MET A 73 32.55 -4.96 -3.80
CA MET A 73 32.47 -3.52 -3.53
C MET A 73 31.16 -2.95 -4.09
N MET A 74 30.83 -3.26 -5.35
CA MET A 74 29.61 -2.80 -5.99
C MET A 74 28.36 -3.34 -5.28
N ARG A 75 28.40 -4.60 -4.86
CA ARG A 75 27.35 -5.22 -4.05
C ARG A 75 27.20 -4.49 -2.71
N ALA A 76 28.29 -4.22 -2.01
CA ALA A 76 28.26 -3.50 -0.73
C ALA A 76 27.68 -2.09 -0.89
N ALA A 77 28.09 -1.34 -1.92
CA ALA A 77 27.57 -0.01 -2.22
C ALA A 77 26.07 0.00 -2.58
N CYS A 78 25.55 -1.11 -3.09
CA CYS A 78 24.16 -1.23 -3.52
C CYS A 78 23.22 -1.88 -2.48
N ARG A 79 23.73 -2.37 -1.34
CA ARG A 79 22.89 -2.94 -0.27
C ARG A 79 22.09 -1.87 0.46
N MET A 80 20.92 -2.27 0.99
CA MET A 80 20.11 -1.40 1.86
C MET A 80 20.86 -0.98 3.12
N SER A 81 21.81 -1.80 3.59
CA SER A 81 22.69 -1.53 4.74
C SER A 81 23.54 -0.28 4.59
N ARG A 82 23.80 0.18 3.36
CA ARG A 82 24.50 1.47 3.15
C ARG A 82 23.77 2.66 3.77
N THR A 83 22.45 2.56 3.94
CA THR A 83 21.64 3.66 4.50
C THR A 83 21.45 3.59 6.00
N ILE A 84 22.13 2.65 6.67
CA ILE A 84 22.09 2.57 8.13
C ILE A 84 22.93 3.71 8.67
N ASP A 85 22.28 4.58 9.44
CA ASP A 85 22.93 5.66 10.17
C ASP A 85 22.43 5.62 11.63
N PRO A 86 23.31 5.34 12.61
CA PRO A 86 22.99 5.38 14.03
C PRO A 86 22.43 6.73 14.50
N ASN A 87 22.85 7.82 13.87
CA ASN A 87 22.55 9.19 14.31
C ASN A 87 21.27 9.74 13.67
N ARG A 88 20.67 9.01 12.72
CA ARG A 88 19.42 9.41 12.08
C ARG A 88 18.27 9.40 13.09
N PRO A 89 17.54 10.52 13.28
CA PRO A 89 16.48 10.63 14.27
C PRO A 89 15.42 9.52 14.12
N GLN A 90 15.23 8.71 15.15
CA GLN A 90 14.23 7.63 15.17
C GLN A 90 12.93 8.03 15.87
N GLU A 91 13.01 8.96 16.82
CA GLU A 91 11.90 9.40 17.66
C GLU A 91 11.90 10.93 17.77
N LEU A 92 10.75 11.49 18.10
CA LEU A 92 10.63 12.92 18.39
C LEU A 92 11.06 13.19 19.82
N THR A 93 11.73 14.30 20.06
CA THR A 93 11.95 14.79 21.42
C THR A 93 10.62 15.14 22.09
N THR A 94 10.58 15.16 23.43
CA THR A 94 9.37 15.54 24.19
C THR A 94 8.84 16.90 23.77
N ALA A 95 9.73 17.85 23.48
CA ALA A 95 9.37 19.19 22.99
C ALA A 95 8.71 19.14 21.60
N GLN A 96 9.31 18.41 20.65
CA GLN A 96 8.76 18.21 19.29
C GLN A 96 7.43 17.45 19.32
N SER A 97 7.31 16.43 20.16
CA SER A 97 6.07 15.67 20.34
C SER A 97 4.94 16.56 20.90
N SER A 98 5.29 17.50 21.79
CA SER A 98 4.33 18.43 22.40
C SER A 98 3.90 19.56 21.46
N SER A 99 4.78 20.03 20.57
CA SER A 99 4.47 21.09 19.60
C SER A 99 3.33 20.72 18.65
N VAL A 100 3.13 19.42 18.37
CA VAL A 100 2.01 18.91 17.59
C VAL A 100 0.65 19.34 18.15
N ASN A 101 0.51 19.56 19.47
CA ASN A 101 -0.75 20.04 20.05
C ASN A 101 -1.07 21.50 19.70
N GLN A 102 -0.12 22.25 19.14
CA GLN A 102 -0.32 23.64 18.71
C GLN A 102 -0.92 23.72 17.29
N LEU A 103 -1.00 22.61 16.55
CA LEU A 103 -1.58 22.60 15.21
C LEU A 103 -3.08 22.96 15.25
N PRO A 104 -3.57 23.82 14.33
CA PRO A 104 -4.97 24.29 14.34
C PRO A 104 -5.99 23.16 14.35
N GLU A 105 -5.81 22.15 13.49
CA GLU A 105 -6.72 21.00 13.41
C GLU A 105 -6.81 20.23 14.74
N ILE A 106 -5.70 20.09 15.46
CA ILE A 106 -5.65 19.38 16.73
C ILE A 106 -6.28 20.24 17.84
N GLN A 107 -6.02 21.55 17.85
CA GLN A 107 -6.67 22.47 18.79
C GLN A 107 -8.19 22.48 18.61
N ASP A 108 -8.67 22.48 17.37
CA ASP A 108 -10.11 22.46 17.09
C ASP A 108 -10.76 21.14 17.54
N LEU A 109 -10.09 20.00 17.33
CA LEU A 109 -10.54 18.71 17.87
C LEU A 109 -10.57 18.70 19.41
N ILE A 110 -9.56 19.29 20.06
CA ILE A 110 -9.53 19.46 21.53
C ILE A 110 -10.72 20.31 21.98
N ARG A 111 -10.95 21.47 21.36
CA ARG A 111 -12.07 22.38 21.68
C ARG A 111 -13.42 21.68 21.54
N ARG A 112 -13.64 20.97 20.44
CA ARG A 112 -14.90 20.24 20.17
C ARG A 112 -15.13 19.12 21.19
N ARG A 113 -14.10 18.33 21.50
CA ARG A 113 -14.14 17.28 22.52
C ARG A 113 -14.47 17.87 23.90
N ASP A 114 -13.79 18.95 24.29
CA ASP A 114 -13.93 19.55 25.62
C ASP A 114 -15.28 20.24 25.78
N HIS A 115 -15.77 20.91 24.73
CA HIS A 115 -17.12 21.48 24.72
C HIS A 115 -18.18 20.41 24.90
N LEU A 116 -18.07 19.28 24.19
CA LEU A 116 -19.00 18.17 24.33
C LEU A 116 -18.89 17.49 25.70
N GLY A 117 -17.67 17.33 26.22
CA GLY A 117 -17.42 16.80 27.57
C GLY A 117 -18.05 17.65 28.67
N ARG A 118 -17.95 18.99 28.56
CA ARG A 118 -18.61 19.92 29.48
C ARG A 118 -20.14 19.79 29.44
N ARG A 119 -20.72 19.58 28.26
CA ARG A 119 -22.18 19.40 28.08
C ARG A 119 -22.71 18.06 28.59
N LEU A 120 -21.87 17.02 28.61
CA LEU A 120 -22.23 15.73 29.18
C LEU A 120 -22.20 15.78 30.71
N GLY A 121 -21.24 16.48 31.31
CA GLY A 121 -21.05 16.48 32.76
C GLY A 121 -20.27 15.25 33.24
N ARG A 122 -19.92 15.22 34.54
CA ARG A 122 -19.21 14.10 35.17
C ARG A 122 -20.13 13.39 36.17
N PRO A 123 -20.06 12.05 36.28
CA PRO A 123 -19.12 11.15 35.60
C PRO A 123 -19.57 10.74 34.19
N LEU A 124 -18.63 10.74 33.23
CA LEU A 124 -18.89 10.40 31.81
C LEU A 124 -19.45 8.99 31.60
N SER A 125 -19.26 8.08 32.57
CA SER A 125 -19.77 6.71 32.53
C SER A 125 -21.30 6.63 32.53
N GLN A 126 -22.00 7.61 33.11
CA GLN A 126 -23.47 7.64 33.18
C GLN A 126 -24.12 7.85 31.80
N HIS A 127 -23.38 8.40 30.83
CA HIS A 127 -23.91 8.70 29.50
C HIS A 127 -23.65 7.60 28.48
N LYS A 128 -23.15 6.44 28.91
CA LYS A 128 -22.83 5.30 28.04
C LYS A 128 -24.11 4.82 27.33
N GLY A 129 -24.04 4.71 26.00
CA GLY A 129 -25.19 4.36 25.15
C GLY A 129 -25.98 5.55 24.60
N THR A 130 -25.61 6.79 24.97
CA THR A 130 -26.20 7.99 24.34
C THR A 130 -25.42 8.42 23.09
N VAL A 131 -26.13 8.99 22.11
CA VAL A 131 -25.52 9.53 20.87
C VAL A 131 -24.42 10.56 21.18
N LYS A 132 -24.60 11.38 22.22
CA LYS A 132 -23.62 12.39 22.63
C LYS A 132 -22.34 11.76 23.19
N TYR A 133 -22.45 10.65 23.93
CA TYR A 133 -21.29 9.91 24.43
C TYR A 133 -20.54 9.20 23.31
N ASP A 134 -21.25 8.62 22.34
CA ASP A 134 -20.62 8.00 21.17
C ASP A 134 -19.86 9.02 20.33
N LEU A 135 -20.44 10.21 20.11
CA LEU A 135 -19.77 11.34 19.46
C LEU A 135 -18.50 11.76 20.23
N TYR A 136 -18.55 11.80 21.57
CA TYR A 136 -17.38 12.10 22.40
C TYR A 136 -16.28 11.05 22.26
N GLN A 137 -16.64 9.76 22.22
CA GLN A 137 -15.67 8.69 21.97
C GLN A 137 -15.07 8.78 20.57
N GLN A 138 -15.89 9.08 19.55
CA GLN A 138 -15.43 9.29 18.18
C GLN A 138 -14.43 10.44 18.10
N LEU A 139 -14.74 11.60 18.69
CA LEU A 139 -13.82 12.74 18.75
C LEU A 139 -12.53 12.42 19.48
N THR A 140 -12.59 11.61 20.55
CA THR A 140 -11.40 11.17 21.28
C THR A 140 -10.51 10.27 20.43
N LYS A 141 -11.09 9.31 19.69
CA LYS A 141 -10.38 8.45 18.73
C LYS A 141 -9.80 9.26 17.57
N GLU A 142 -10.56 10.20 17.05
CA GLU A 142 -10.14 11.10 15.97
C GLU A 142 -8.97 11.98 16.42
N LEU A 143 -9.04 12.55 17.61
CA LEU A 143 -7.95 13.33 18.22
C LEU A 143 -6.68 12.49 18.41
N GLY A 144 -6.82 11.26 18.93
CA GLY A 144 -5.70 10.32 19.07
C GLY A 144 -5.03 10.01 17.73
N SER A 145 -5.86 9.75 16.71
CA SER A 145 -5.41 9.47 15.34
C SER A 145 -4.75 10.69 14.69
N ALA A 146 -5.33 11.89 14.86
CA ALA A 146 -4.80 13.14 14.33
C ALA A 146 -3.43 13.48 14.94
N ARG A 147 -3.30 13.37 16.27
CA ARG A 147 -2.02 13.52 16.97
C ARG A 147 -0.97 12.54 16.49
N ARG A 148 -1.35 11.28 16.26
CA ARG A 148 -0.44 10.26 15.75
C ARG A 148 0.05 10.60 14.35
N ARG A 149 -0.87 10.94 13.43
CA ARG A 149 -0.52 11.37 12.06
C ARG A 149 0.40 12.57 12.05
N ALA A 150 0.12 13.58 12.87
CA ALA A 150 0.93 14.79 12.94
C ALA A 150 2.33 14.51 13.51
N ARG A 151 2.46 13.65 14.52
CA ARG A 151 3.77 13.19 15.02
C ARG A 151 4.54 12.40 13.97
N ASP A 152 3.89 11.46 13.30
CA ASP A 152 4.52 10.68 12.24
C ASP A 152 4.96 11.57 11.05
N ALA A 153 4.18 12.61 10.73
CA ALA A 153 4.52 13.59 9.70
C ALA A 153 5.73 14.45 10.10
N LEU A 154 5.74 14.99 11.32
CA LEU A 154 6.86 15.79 11.85
C LEU A 154 8.16 14.98 11.91
N LEU A 155 8.09 13.73 12.37
CA LEU A 155 9.27 12.85 12.38
C LEU A 155 9.81 12.63 10.97
N LYS A 156 8.93 12.43 9.99
CA LYS A 156 9.32 12.27 8.60
C LYS A 156 9.96 13.54 8.02
N GLU A 157 9.48 14.71 8.41
CA GLU A 157 10.06 16.00 8.00
C GLU A 157 11.48 16.18 8.54
N ILE A 158 11.66 15.99 9.85
CA ILE A 158 12.99 16.04 10.51
C ILE A 158 13.95 15.04 9.86
N GLN A 159 13.47 13.82 9.62
CA GLN A 159 14.26 12.79 8.95
C GLN A 159 14.64 13.16 7.51
N ASN A 160 13.75 13.82 6.76
CA ASN A 160 14.04 14.27 5.41
C ASN A 160 15.07 15.40 5.39
N GLN A 161 14.96 16.36 6.32
CA GLN A 161 15.95 17.43 6.49
C GLN A 161 17.32 16.84 6.83
N TYR A 162 17.37 15.93 7.81
CA TYR A 162 18.58 15.19 8.18
C TYR A 162 19.19 14.45 6.97
N ASP A 163 18.38 13.69 6.23
CA ASP A 163 18.82 12.93 5.05
C ASP A 163 19.37 13.84 3.91
N GLN A 164 19.02 15.13 3.89
CA GLN A 164 19.50 16.13 2.92
C GLN A 164 20.76 16.84 3.39
N GLU A 165 20.81 17.25 4.66
CA GLU A 165 21.87 18.09 5.21
C GLU A 165 23.10 17.29 5.60
N GLN A 166 22.93 16.08 6.15
CA GLN A 166 24.03 15.30 6.71
C GLN A 166 25.11 14.92 5.69
N PRO A 167 24.78 14.52 4.45
CA PRO A 167 25.81 14.31 3.43
C PRO A 167 26.65 15.57 3.18
N MET A 168 26.04 16.76 3.21
CA MET A 168 26.75 18.02 2.99
C MET A 168 27.68 18.35 4.16
N LEU A 169 27.21 18.17 5.40
CA LEU A 169 28.01 18.34 6.60
C LEU A 169 29.18 17.36 6.65
N GLU A 170 28.97 16.11 6.20
CA GLU A 170 30.02 15.10 6.14
C GLU A 170 31.07 15.43 5.07
N VAL A 171 30.67 15.92 3.90
CA VAL A 171 31.61 16.42 2.88
C VAL A 171 32.44 17.59 3.44
N GLN A 172 31.80 18.55 4.10
CA GLN A 172 32.51 19.68 4.72
C GLN A 172 33.49 19.22 5.80
N ARG A 173 33.10 18.23 6.62
CA ARG A 173 33.97 17.62 7.62
C ARG A 173 35.19 16.95 6.99
N GLN A 174 35.00 16.17 5.93
CA GLN A 174 36.11 15.52 5.21
C GLN A 174 37.07 16.55 4.59
N LEU A 175 36.55 17.63 4.00
CA LEU A 175 37.37 18.73 3.47
C LEU A 175 38.15 19.47 4.57
N SER A 176 37.65 19.50 5.80
CA SER A 176 38.35 20.08 6.95
C SER A 176 39.51 19.23 7.50
N GLY A 177 39.74 18.02 6.95
CA GLY A 177 40.88 17.16 7.29
C GLY A 177 40.70 16.33 8.57
N VAL A 178 39.52 16.32 9.18
CA VAL A 178 39.20 15.47 10.34
C VAL A 178 39.17 14.00 9.90
N LYS A 179 39.96 13.14 10.55
CA LYS A 179 40.06 11.71 10.20
C LYS A 179 38.79 10.94 10.59
N LEU A 180 38.25 10.16 9.66
CA LEU A 180 37.06 9.31 9.86
C LEU A 180 37.19 8.35 11.06
N SER A 181 38.39 7.85 11.35
CA SER A 181 38.65 6.89 12.43
C SER A 181 38.38 7.42 13.83
N GLU A 182 38.35 8.74 14.03
CA GLU A 182 38.18 9.37 15.35
C GLU A 182 36.70 9.58 15.72
N SER A 183 35.76 9.42 14.77
CA SER A 183 34.36 9.83 14.95
C SER A 183 33.30 8.74 14.73
N VAL A 184 33.68 7.57 14.19
CA VAL A 184 32.73 6.47 13.97
C VAL A 184 32.44 5.77 15.29
N SER A 185 31.32 6.12 15.93
CA SER A 185 30.76 5.29 16.99
C SER A 185 30.39 3.92 16.42
N HIS A 186 31.14 2.88 16.81
CA HIS A 186 30.88 1.49 16.43
C HIS A 186 29.58 0.91 17.03
N ARG A 187 28.82 1.72 17.78
CA ARG A 187 27.58 1.31 18.45
C ARG A 187 26.40 2.02 17.79
N LEU A 188 25.43 1.22 17.36
CA LEU A 188 24.12 1.72 16.96
C LEU A 188 23.47 2.34 18.20
N TYR A 189 23.14 3.63 18.15
CA TYR A 189 22.34 4.26 19.20
C TYR A 189 20.98 3.54 19.22
N GLN A 190 20.70 2.79 20.28
CA GLN A 190 19.45 2.07 20.47
C GLN A 190 18.63 2.81 21.50
N SER A 191 17.38 3.15 21.15
CA SER A 191 16.41 3.71 22.10
C SER A 191 16.29 2.79 23.33
N GLU A 192 16.27 3.38 24.53
CA GLU A 192 16.22 2.65 25.80
C GLU A 192 14.95 1.76 25.90
N GLU A 193 13.88 2.15 25.21
CA GLU A 193 12.55 1.51 25.25
C GLU A 193 12.42 0.23 24.40
N ILE A 194 13.43 -0.17 23.62
CA ILE A 194 13.32 -1.37 22.76
C ILE A 194 13.40 -2.65 23.62
N PRO A 195 12.45 -3.62 23.48
CA PRO A 195 12.51 -4.90 24.17
C PRO A 195 13.83 -5.65 23.93
N LEU A 196 14.32 -6.36 24.96
CA LEU A 196 15.61 -7.07 24.90
C LEU A 196 15.74 -8.03 23.70
N PRO A 197 14.71 -8.82 23.31
CA PRO A 197 14.78 -9.66 22.11
C PRO A 197 15.00 -8.85 20.82
N GLN A 198 14.40 -7.67 20.69
CA GLN A 198 14.58 -6.79 19.54
C GLN A 198 15.98 -6.17 19.50
N LYS A 199 16.51 -5.76 20.66
CA LYS A 199 17.89 -5.26 20.79
C LYS A 199 18.90 -6.33 20.36
N ARG A 200 18.78 -7.55 20.91
CA ARG A 200 19.63 -8.70 20.54
C ARG A 200 19.57 -8.99 19.05
N LEU A 201 18.35 -9.07 18.49
CA LEU A 201 18.14 -9.33 17.06
C LEU A 201 18.82 -8.27 16.17
N SER A 202 18.63 -6.99 16.48
CA SER A 202 19.24 -5.91 15.69
C SER A 202 20.77 -5.92 15.77
N ALA A 203 21.34 -6.16 16.94
CA ALA A 203 22.78 -6.23 17.14
C ALA A 203 23.40 -7.43 16.41
N ALA A 204 22.81 -8.62 16.55
CA ALA A 204 23.30 -9.84 15.92
C ALA A 204 23.28 -9.75 14.38
N LEU A 205 22.21 -9.21 13.80
CA LEU A 205 22.07 -9.08 12.35
C LEU A 205 22.96 -8.01 11.72
N LEU A 206 23.30 -6.97 12.47
CA LEU A 206 24.11 -5.84 11.98
C LEU A 206 25.59 -5.94 12.35
N THR A 207 26.01 -7.05 12.97
CA THR A 207 27.41 -7.30 13.28
C THR A 207 28.20 -7.55 11.98
N LEU A 208 29.34 -6.85 11.85
CA LEU A 208 30.24 -6.99 10.70
C LEU A 208 30.86 -8.40 10.63
N PRO A 209 31.19 -8.89 9.42
CA PRO A 209 31.93 -10.14 9.26
C PRO A 209 33.21 -10.18 10.09
N ARG A 210 33.51 -11.35 10.66
CA ARG A 210 34.77 -11.59 11.37
C ARG A 210 35.84 -12.02 10.37
N PRO A 211 37.13 -11.72 10.62
CA PRO A 211 38.21 -12.06 9.71
C PRO A 211 38.51 -13.58 9.66
N THR A 212 38.02 -14.35 10.63
CA THR A 212 38.21 -15.80 10.70
C THR A 212 36.93 -16.55 10.33
N LEU A 213 37.07 -17.73 9.71
CA LEU A 213 35.94 -18.60 9.36
C LEU A 213 35.14 -18.99 10.62
N GLU A 214 35.83 -19.37 11.69
CA GLU A 214 35.20 -19.72 12.96
C GLU A 214 34.40 -18.55 13.56
N GLY A 215 34.99 -17.35 13.57
CA GLY A 215 34.31 -16.15 14.05
C GLY A 215 33.10 -15.77 13.19
N GLU A 216 33.17 -16.01 11.88
CA GLU A 216 32.06 -15.82 10.95
C GLU A 216 30.95 -16.84 11.17
N MET A 217 31.29 -18.10 11.42
CA MET A 217 30.33 -19.15 11.78
C MET A 217 29.60 -18.82 13.08
N LEU A 218 30.34 -18.48 14.14
CA LEU A 218 29.76 -18.08 15.43
C LEU A 218 28.83 -16.86 15.30
N ARG A 219 29.24 -15.86 14.52
CA ARG A 219 28.40 -14.68 14.23
C ARG A 219 27.08 -15.07 13.54
N ARG A 220 27.13 -15.99 12.57
CA ARG A 220 25.93 -16.48 11.88
C ARG A 220 25.03 -17.30 12.80
N THR A 221 25.62 -18.16 13.63
CA THR A 221 24.87 -18.93 14.64
C THR A 221 24.17 -18.00 15.61
N GLU A 222 24.87 -16.99 16.16
CA GLU A 222 24.23 -16.00 17.05
C GLU A 222 23.10 -15.22 16.35
N ALA A 223 23.26 -14.89 15.06
CA ALA A 223 22.19 -14.26 14.29
C ALA A 223 20.97 -15.19 14.12
N ILE A 224 21.19 -16.49 13.88
CA ILE A 224 20.13 -17.50 13.80
C ILE A 224 19.43 -17.65 15.15
N ASP A 225 20.20 -17.77 16.23
CA ASP A 225 19.67 -17.91 17.59
C ASP A 225 18.89 -16.68 18.04
N ALA A 226 19.36 -15.48 17.67
CA ALA A 226 18.65 -14.24 17.92
C ALA A 226 17.32 -14.15 17.14
N ILE A 227 17.29 -14.62 15.89
CA ILE A 227 16.03 -14.74 15.12
C ILE A 227 15.09 -15.74 15.79
N ALA A 228 15.59 -16.92 16.17
CA ALA A 228 14.78 -17.97 16.80
C ALA A 228 14.18 -17.50 18.12
N ALA A 229 14.99 -16.86 18.97
CA ALA A 229 14.53 -16.25 20.22
C ALA A 229 13.48 -15.16 19.98
N TYR A 230 13.66 -14.37 18.91
CA TYR A 230 12.69 -13.34 18.54
C TYR A 230 11.36 -13.90 18.05
N CYS A 231 11.37 -15.03 17.33
CA CYS A 231 10.12 -15.65 16.86
C CYS A 231 9.22 -16.14 18.00
N LEU A 232 9.77 -16.36 19.20
CA LEU A 232 9.03 -16.71 20.41
C LEU A 232 8.54 -15.47 21.18
N PHE A 233 8.96 -14.27 20.79
CA PHE A 233 8.57 -13.03 21.43
C PHE A 233 7.25 -12.51 20.84
N GLU A 234 6.23 -12.37 21.68
CA GLU A 234 4.97 -11.74 21.28
C GLU A 234 5.14 -10.23 21.20
N GLU A 235 5.29 -9.70 19.98
CA GLU A 235 5.09 -8.28 19.73
C GLU A 235 3.62 -7.95 20.07
N GLY A 236 3.41 -7.06 21.05
CA GLY A 236 2.07 -6.65 21.48
C GLY A 236 1.17 -6.20 20.32
N ASP A 237 -0.13 -6.08 20.58
CA ASP A 237 -1.14 -5.87 19.54
C ASP A 237 -0.78 -4.74 18.56
N THR A 238 -0.41 -5.13 17.35
CA THR A 238 -0.39 -4.18 16.23
C THR A 238 -1.80 -3.65 16.07
N CYS A 239 -1.98 -2.33 16.15
CA CYS A 239 -3.26 -1.69 15.83
C CYS A 239 -3.61 -2.01 14.38
N ARG A 240 -4.28 -3.15 14.15
CA ARG A 240 -4.90 -3.48 12.87
C ARG A 240 -5.88 -2.34 12.63
N ILE A 241 -5.55 -1.47 11.68
CA ILE A 241 -6.53 -0.56 11.09
C ILE A 241 -7.72 -1.46 10.76
N ALA A 242 -8.85 -1.21 11.41
CA ALA A 242 -10.06 -1.93 11.14
C ALA A 242 -10.36 -1.76 9.65
N HIS A 243 -10.05 -2.76 8.85
CA HIS A 243 -10.65 -2.86 7.54
C HIS A 243 -12.15 -2.98 7.82
N ASP A 244 -12.90 -1.92 7.50
CA ASP A 244 -14.35 -1.88 7.62
C ASP A 244 -14.93 -3.20 7.12
N LYS A 245 -15.27 -4.08 8.08
CA LYS A 245 -16.09 -5.25 7.80
C LYS A 245 -17.43 -4.65 7.39
N ARG A 246 -17.72 -4.69 6.08
CA ARG A 246 -19.04 -4.36 5.53
C ARG A 246 -20.10 -4.94 6.45
N GLN A 247 -20.91 -4.06 7.04
CA GLN A 247 -22.14 -4.46 7.68
C GLN A 247 -22.95 -5.25 6.65
N TYR A 248 -23.17 -6.53 6.92
CA TYR A 248 -24.20 -7.29 6.24
C TYR A 248 -25.53 -6.68 6.67
N SER A 249 -26.16 -5.94 5.77
CA SER A 249 -27.56 -5.53 5.93
C SER A 249 -28.42 -6.79 5.90
N VAL A 250 -28.87 -7.19 7.09
CA VAL A 250 -29.90 -8.21 7.30
C VAL A 250 -31.22 -7.65 6.74
N HIS A 251 -31.91 -8.45 5.94
CA HIS A 251 -33.22 -8.15 5.39
C HIS A 251 -34.31 -8.05 6.46
N GLY A 252 -35.25 -7.12 6.24
CA GLY A 252 -36.60 -7.12 6.84
C GLY A 252 -37.20 -5.70 6.93
N PRO A 253 -38.53 -5.55 6.98
CA PRO A 253 -39.48 -5.84 5.91
C PRO A 253 -40.10 -4.56 5.32
N ILE A 254 -40.82 -4.76 4.22
CA ILE A 254 -41.58 -3.79 3.43
C ILE A 254 -42.56 -3.03 4.32
N ASP A 255 -42.58 -1.70 4.22
CA ASP A 255 -43.76 -0.93 4.60
C ASP A 255 -44.06 0.16 3.56
N VAL A 256 -45.34 0.21 3.19
CA VAL A 256 -45.92 0.95 2.07
C VAL A 256 -46.55 2.21 2.65
N THR A 257 -46.09 3.39 2.27
CA THR A 257 -46.95 4.58 2.38
C THR A 257 -46.76 5.55 1.23
N HIS A 258 -47.91 5.85 0.63
CA HIS A 258 -48.17 6.83 -0.42
C HIS A 258 -47.67 8.24 -0.12
N LYS A 259 -47.30 8.99 -1.17
CA LYS A 259 -47.77 10.37 -1.37
C LYS A 259 -47.73 10.78 -2.85
N LEU A 260 -48.94 10.93 -3.41
CA LEU A 260 -49.35 11.80 -4.53
C LEU A 260 -48.99 13.27 -4.23
N SER A 261 -48.79 14.25 -5.10
CA SER A 261 -48.68 14.42 -6.57
C SER A 261 -48.45 15.93 -6.83
N HIS A 262 -47.76 16.23 -7.93
CA HIS A 262 -47.54 17.45 -8.75
C HIS A 262 -48.57 18.63 -8.73
N PRO A 263 -48.24 19.85 -9.23
CA PRO A 263 -48.19 20.19 -10.70
C PRO A 263 -46.91 20.97 -11.12
N GLU A 264 -46.20 20.66 -12.20
CA GLU A 264 -46.47 20.90 -13.64
C GLU A 264 -46.42 22.37 -14.08
N VAL A 265 -45.43 22.72 -14.90
CA VAL A 265 -45.60 23.55 -16.10
C VAL A 265 -44.76 22.92 -17.22
N GLU A 266 -45.46 22.48 -18.27
CA GLU A 266 -44.92 21.93 -19.50
C GLU A 266 -44.35 23.03 -20.41
N THR A 267 -43.18 22.78 -21.02
CA THR A 267 -42.93 23.18 -22.41
C THR A 267 -42.30 22.00 -23.14
N LYS A 268 -42.97 21.60 -24.22
CA LYS A 268 -42.65 20.47 -25.09
C LYS A 268 -41.44 20.83 -25.97
N ASP A 269 -40.36 20.07 -25.80
CA ASP A 269 -39.40 19.81 -26.87
C ASP A 269 -39.06 18.32 -26.85
N GLN A 270 -38.98 17.70 -28.02
CA GLN A 270 -38.78 16.26 -28.18
C GLN A 270 -37.34 15.87 -27.80
N GLY A 271 -37.07 15.77 -26.50
CA GLY A 271 -35.77 15.44 -25.94
C GLY A 271 -35.77 14.06 -25.28
N ILE A 272 -34.81 13.22 -25.65
CA ILE A 272 -34.45 11.95 -25.00
C ILE A 272 -34.46 12.14 -23.47
N SER A 273 -35.08 11.20 -22.73
CA SER A 273 -35.14 11.29 -21.26
C SER A 273 -33.72 11.43 -20.69
N PRO A 274 -33.47 12.28 -19.67
CA PRO A 274 -32.14 12.46 -19.07
C PRO A 274 -31.48 11.14 -18.61
N GLN A 275 -32.29 10.11 -18.35
CA GLN A 275 -31.84 8.77 -17.97
C GLN A 275 -31.39 7.94 -19.18
N GLU A 276 -32.04 8.09 -20.34
CA GLU A 276 -31.67 7.42 -21.59
C GLU A 276 -30.35 7.99 -22.15
N SER A 277 -30.14 9.30 -22.05
CA SER A 277 -28.86 9.92 -22.43
C SER A 277 -27.68 9.38 -21.59
N LYS A 278 -27.89 9.19 -20.28
CA LYS A 278 -26.89 8.59 -19.37
C LYS A 278 -26.59 7.13 -19.72
N LEU A 279 -27.60 6.37 -20.16
CA LEU A 279 -27.41 5.00 -20.60
C LEU A 279 -26.61 4.94 -21.91
N HIS A 280 -26.90 5.82 -22.86
CA HIS A 280 -26.13 5.94 -24.11
C HIS A 280 -24.66 6.31 -23.86
N GLU A 281 -24.38 7.21 -22.92
CA GLU A 281 -23.03 7.53 -22.49
C GLU A 281 -22.33 6.33 -21.82
N ALA A 282 -23.04 5.59 -20.95
CA ALA A 282 -22.50 4.40 -20.31
C ALA A 282 -22.17 3.29 -21.32
N ILE A 283 -23.01 3.08 -22.34
CA ILE A 283 -22.76 2.12 -23.42
C ILE A 283 -21.51 2.51 -24.21
N ARG A 284 -21.35 3.80 -24.56
CA ARG A 284 -20.15 4.31 -25.24
C ARG A 284 -18.89 4.18 -24.40
N ALA A 285 -18.95 4.50 -23.11
CA ALA A 285 -17.80 4.42 -22.21
C ALA A 285 -17.26 2.99 -22.04
N VAL A 286 -18.14 2.00 -22.19
CA VAL A 286 -17.81 0.59 -21.98
C VAL A 286 -17.48 -0.12 -23.30
N SER A 287 -17.93 0.40 -24.44
CA SER A 287 -17.63 -0.15 -25.76
C SER A 287 -16.32 0.41 -26.29
N MET A 288 -15.28 -0.42 -26.41
CA MET A 288 -14.07 0.00 -27.13
C MET A 288 -14.30 -0.05 -28.64
N ASP A 289 -13.98 1.05 -29.32
CA ASP A 289 -13.99 1.08 -30.78
C ASP A 289 -12.78 0.30 -31.31
N SER A 290 -13.01 -0.65 -32.22
CA SER A 290 -11.98 -1.54 -32.78
C SER A 290 -10.84 -0.79 -33.50
N ARG A 291 -11.08 0.48 -33.86
CA ARG A 291 -10.14 1.41 -34.51
C ARG A 291 -9.12 2.06 -33.56
N SER A 292 -9.30 1.99 -32.23
CA SER A 292 -8.41 2.60 -31.24
C SER A 292 -7.27 1.68 -30.76
N ARG A 293 -7.00 0.57 -31.45
CA ARG A 293 -5.93 -0.38 -31.08
C ARG A 293 -4.50 0.13 -31.33
N ASN A 294 -4.33 1.15 -32.18
CA ASN A 294 -3.01 1.60 -32.67
C ASN A 294 -2.46 2.89 -32.06
N ARG A 295 -3.13 3.50 -31.07
CA ARG A 295 -2.56 4.65 -30.34
C ARG A 295 -1.97 4.22 -29.01
N LYS A 296 -0.70 4.61 -28.81
CA LYS A 296 0.11 4.53 -27.57
C LYS A 296 -0.46 5.42 -26.43
N GLU A 297 -1.76 5.70 -26.42
CA GLU A 297 -2.44 6.44 -25.36
C GLU A 297 -2.97 5.47 -24.30
N LYS A 298 -2.81 5.82 -23.02
CA LYS A 298 -3.37 5.07 -21.90
C LYS A 298 -4.89 5.05 -22.03
N VAL A 299 -5.45 3.97 -22.56
CA VAL A 299 -6.89 3.72 -22.56
C VAL A 299 -7.40 3.79 -21.12
N GLN A 300 -8.19 4.81 -20.81
CA GLN A 300 -8.79 4.98 -19.51
C GLN A 300 -9.80 3.86 -19.30
N ARG A 301 -9.57 3.00 -18.29
CA ARG A 301 -10.45 1.86 -18.03
C ARG A 301 -11.79 2.34 -17.49
N PRO A 302 -12.93 1.84 -18.00
CA PRO A 302 -14.23 2.26 -17.52
C PRO A 302 -14.45 1.87 -16.05
N LEU A 303 -15.13 2.75 -15.33
CA LEU A 303 -15.56 2.54 -13.93
C LEU A 303 -16.99 1.99 -13.87
N LEU A 304 -17.46 1.33 -14.94
CA LEU A 304 -18.81 0.80 -15.10
C LEU A 304 -18.73 -0.71 -15.32
N CYS A 305 -19.78 -1.44 -14.91
CA CYS A 305 -19.88 -2.88 -15.19
C CYS A 305 -20.57 -3.11 -16.54
N PHE A 306 -19.85 -3.66 -17.52
CA PHE A 306 -20.40 -3.92 -18.86
C PHE A 306 -21.60 -4.86 -18.88
N LEU A 307 -21.61 -5.85 -17.97
CA LEU A 307 -22.74 -6.79 -17.83
C LEU A 307 -23.97 -6.11 -17.22
N CYS A 308 -23.81 -5.13 -16.33
CA CYS A 308 -24.94 -4.34 -15.84
C CYS A 308 -25.46 -3.40 -16.93
N VAL A 309 -24.56 -2.68 -17.62
CA VAL A 309 -24.94 -1.75 -18.70
C VAL A 309 -25.74 -2.47 -19.80
N GLY A 310 -25.30 -3.68 -20.19
CA GLY A 310 -25.96 -4.48 -21.21
C GLY A 310 -27.19 -5.28 -20.76
N ASN A 311 -27.59 -5.25 -19.49
CA ASN A 311 -28.71 -6.07 -19.01
C ASN A 311 -30.03 -5.27 -19.06
N PRO A 312 -30.99 -5.63 -19.94
CA PRO A 312 -32.27 -4.91 -20.06
C PRO A 312 -33.18 -5.11 -18.85
N ASN A 313 -32.95 -6.16 -18.03
CA ASN A 313 -33.78 -6.48 -16.86
C ASN A 313 -33.42 -5.65 -15.61
N LEU A 314 -32.42 -4.76 -15.70
CA LEU A 314 -32.02 -3.89 -14.61
C LEU A 314 -32.54 -2.47 -14.85
N ASP A 315 -32.95 -1.81 -13.76
CA ASP A 315 -33.28 -0.38 -13.79
C ASP A 315 -32.06 0.46 -14.23
N ILE A 316 -32.31 1.56 -14.92
CA ILE A 316 -31.29 2.43 -15.54
C ILE A 316 -30.26 2.88 -14.49
N VAL A 317 -30.69 3.19 -13.26
CA VAL A 317 -29.79 3.60 -12.17
C VAL A 317 -28.76 2.52 -11.82
N LYS A 318 -29.16 1.24 -11.86
CA LYS A 318 -28.27 0.10 -11.61
C LYS A 318 -27.38 -0.19 -12.82
N ARG A 319 -27.90 0.03 -14.03
CA ARG A 319 -27.14 -0.14 -15.28
C ARG A 319 -26.01 0.88 -15.40
N THR A 320 -26.24 2.12 -14.98
CA THR A 320 -25.27 3.23 -15.06
C THR A 320 -24.47 3.44 -13.76
N GLN A 321 -24.46 2.47 -12.84
CA GLN A 321 -23.76 2.61 -11.56
C GLN A 321 -22.23 2.68 -11.75
N THR A 322 -21.65 3.83 -11.38
CA THR A 322 -20.20 4.04 -11.41
C THR A 322 -19.52 3.57 -10.12
N PHE A 323 -18.36 2.94 -10.25
CA PHE A 323 -17.54 2.47 -9.14
C PHE A 323 -16.41 3.45 -8.83
N LYS A 324 -15.95 3.48 -7.57
CA LYS A 324 -14.85 4.38 -7.14
C LYS A 324 -13.49 4.00 -7.72
N ALA A 325 -13.28 2.71 -8.01
CA ALA A 325 -12.04 2.19 -8.55
C ALA A 325 -12.28 0.99 -9.48
N HIS A 326 -11.37 0.78 -10.43
CA HIS A 326 -11.43 -0.36 -11.37
C HIS A 326 -11.44 -1.72 -10.65
N GLY A 327 -10.68 -1.85 -9.55
CA GLY A 327 -10.68 -3.07 -8.74
C GLY A 327 -12.05 -3.40 -8.11
N ASP A 328 -12.92 -2.41 -7.90
CA ASP A 328 -14.28 -2.65 -7.40
C ASP A 328 -15.20 -3.16 -8.51
N VAL A 329 -15.00 -2.70 -9.76
CA VAL A 329 -15.67 -3.25 -10.95
C VAL A 329 -15.33 -4.74 -11.11
N THR A 330 -14.04 -5.10 -11.05
CA THR A 330 -13.60 -6.50 -11.11
C THR A 330 -14.22 -7.35 -9.99
N LYS A 331 -14.21 -6.86 -8.76
CA LYS A 331 -14.82 -7.58 -7.62
C LYS A 331 -16.33 -7.73 -7.79
N HIS A 332 -17.00 -6.71 -8.30
CA HIS A 332 -18.43 -6.74 -8.60
C HIS A 332 -18.73 -7.81 -9.65
N ILE A 333 -18.03 -7.80 -10.79
CA ILE A 333 -18.23 -8.79 -11.86
C ILE A 333 -18.01 -10.22 -11.35
N LYS A 334 -16.91 -10.46 -10.62
CA LYS A 334 -16.62 -11.78 -10.03
C LYS A 334 -17.73 -12.27 -9.11
N ARG A 335 -18.27 -11.39 -8.26
CA ARG A 335 -19.24 -11.76 -7.22
C ARG A 335 -20.68 -11.85 -7.71
N LYS A 336 -21.09 -10.92 -8.58
CA LYS A 336 -22.49 -10.77 -9.01
C LYS A 336 -22.80 -11.45 -10.34
N HIS A 337 -21.81 -11.55 -11.23
CA HIS A 337 -22.04 -12.16 -12.54
C HIS A 337 -21.32 -13.51 -12.64
N LEU A 338 -20.01 -13.58 -12.38
CA LEU A 338 -19.24 -14.81 -12.61
C LEU A 338 -19.42 -15.92 -11.57
N LYS A 339 -19.96 -15.61 -10.37
CA LYS A 339 -20.23 -16.61 -9.32
C LYS A 339 -21.47 -17.46 -9.65
N HIS A 340 -22.39 -16.93 -10.43
CA HIS A 340 -23.68 -17.56 -10.74
C HIS A 340 -23.73 -18.19 -12.14
N ILE A 341 -22.63 -18.16 -12.89
CA ILE A 341 -22.51 -18.87 -14.17
C ILE A 341 -22.22 -20.33 -13.86
N VAL A 342 -23.24 -21.18 -14.05
CA VAL A 342 -23.11 -22.63 -14.02
C VAL A 342 -22.49 -23.10 -15.34
N GLU A 343 -21.59 -24.10 -15.28
CA GLU A 343 -20.99 -24.69 -16.48
C GLU A 343 -22.09 -25.24 -17.40
N GLY A 344 -22.14 -24.75 -18.64
CA GLY A 344 -23.15 -25.11 -19.65
C GLY A 344 -24.15 -24.00 -19.99
N ASN A 345 -24.24 -22.92 -19.22
CA ASN A 345 -25.11 -21.79 -19.55
C ASN A 345 -24.43 -20.83 -20.53
N VAL A 346 -25.12 -20.54 -21.64
CA VAL A 346 -24.71 -19.50 -22.60
C VAL A 346 -24.82 -18.13 -21.94
N VAL A 347 -23.73 -17.36 -21.91
CA VAL A 347 -23.73 -15.99 -21.39
C VAL A 347 -23.52 -15.01 -22.53
N SER A 348 -24.45 -14.08 -22.71
CA SER A 348 -24.37 -13.04 -23.75
C SER A 348 -23.90 -11.70 -23.19
N CYS A 349 -23.02 -11.03 -23.93
CA CYS A 349 -22.67 -9.63 -23.73
C CYS A 349 -23.77 -8.74 -24.32
N GLY A 350 -24.62 -8.13 -23.50
CA GLY A 350 -25.70 -7.25 -23.97
C GLY A 350 -25.24 -5.89 -24.52
N VAL A 351 -23.94 -5.59 -24.49
CA VAL A 351 -23.36 -4.38 -25.09
C VAL A 351 -22.91 -4.62 -26.54
N CYS A 352 -22.42 -5.83 -26.82
CA CYS A 352 -21.76 -6.19 -28.06
C CYS A 352 -22.43 -7.35 -28.81
N GLY A 353 -23.45 -7.98 -28.22
CA GLY A 353 -24.23 -9.07 -28.79
C GLY A 353 -23.52 -10.44 -28.84
N GLN A 354 -22.29 -10.56 -28.33
CA GLN A 354 -21.53 -11.82 -28.41
C GLN A 354 -21.96 -12.82 -27.32
N THR A 355 -22.07 -14.10 -27.69
CA THR A 355 -22.43 -15.21 -26.79
C THR A 355 -21.22 -16.09 -26.46
N PHE A 356 -21.11 -16.52 -25.21
CA PHE A 356 -19.99 -17.32 -24.71
C PHE A 356 -20.49 -18.57 -24.01
N LEU A 357 -19.84 -19.71 -24.27
CA LEU A 357 -20.17 -20.99 -23.65
C LEU A 357 -19.35 -21.23 -22.38
N ARG A 358 -18.14 -20.66 -22.32
CA ARG A 358 -17.22 -20.83 -21.20
C ARG A 358 -16.92 -19.51 -20.52
N LYS A 359 -16.83 -19.57 -19.19
CA LYS A 359 -16.43 -18.43 -18.34
C LYS A 359 -15.12 -17.77 -18.79
N MET A 360 -14.13 -18.57 -19.18
CA MET A 360 -12.83 -18.07 -19.65
C MET A 360 -12.93 -17.21 -20.92
N GLU A 361 -13.87 -17.55 -21.82
CA GLU A 361 -14.09 -16.81 -23.07
C GLU A 361 -14.72 -15.45 -22.79
N LEU A 362 -15.71 -15.41 -21.89
CA LEU A 362 -16.31 -14.16 -21.42
C LEU A 362 -15.27 -13.27 -20.70
N GLN A 363 -14.38 -13.86 -19.90
CA GLN A 363 -13.33 -13.10 -19.21
C GLN A 363 -12.29 -12.51 -20.17
N ARG A 364 -11.93 -13.25 -21.23
CA ARG A 364 -11.06 -12.74 -22.29
C ARG A 364 -11.74 -11.61 -23.05
N HIS A 365 -12.99 -11.81 -23.46
CA HIS A 365 -13.80 -10.78 -24.10
C HIS A 365 -13.92 -9.51 -23.26
N ALA A 366 -14.16 -9.65 -21.94
CA ALA A 366 -14.23 -8.51 -21.02
C ALA A 366 -12.94 -7.67 -20.98
N SER A 367 -11.79 -8.33 -21.10
CA SER A 367 -10.49 -7.67 -21.18
C SER A 367 -10.31 -6.97 -22.52
N ASP A 368 -10.65 -7.65 -23.61
CA ASP A 368 -10.32 -7.23 -24.98
C ASP A 368 -11.29 -6.17 -25.55
N ALA A 369 -12.59 -6.28 -25.24
CA ALA A 369 -13.63 -5.41 -25.77
C ALA A 369 -14.06 -4.30 -24.80
N HIS A 370 -13.87 -4.51 -23.49
CA HIS A 370 -14.37 -3.60 -22.45
C HIS A 370 -13.29 -3.09 -21.49
N SER A 371 -12.01 -3.46 -21.70
CA SER A 371 -10.88 -3.06 -20.84
C SER A 371 -11.11 -3.37 -19.34
N THR A 372 -11.94 -4.37 -19.06
CA THR A 372 -12.24 -4.84 -17.70
C THR A 372 -11.49 -6.15 -17.44
N VAL A 373 -10.58 -6.12 -16.48
CA VAL A 373 -9.89 -7.34 -16.04
C VAL A 373 -10.83 -8.07 -15.10
N THR A 374 -11.37 -9.21 -15.53
CA THR A 374 -12.38 -9.98 -14.80
C THR A 374 -11.87 -11.27 -14.20
#